data_AF-A0AAW1VT71-F1
#
_entry.id   AF-A0AAW1VT71-F1
#
_cell.length_a   1.000
_cell.length_b   1.000
_cell.length_c   1.000
_cell.angle_alpha   90.00
_cell.angle_beta   90.00
_cell.angle_gamma   90.00
#
_symmetry.space_group_name_H-M   'P 1'
#
loop_
_entity.id
_entity.type
_entity.pdbx_description
1 polymer ?
#
loop_
_entity_poly.entity_id
_entity_poly.type
_entity_poly.pdbx_seq_one_letter_code
_entity_poly.pdbx_strand_id
1 'polypeptide(L)'
;MILVGGVADSSSSPQGWDTLEALLDHPVLVSASNTFKAIPQRNFSVPQQADSAPHRRWVYLFQREYATVDPAYVDFVGTDEATTCIGLAIRNPENGMTSVAHLDSPKVVDMGLSQMVSRLVEHNKDVELDVHLVGGFEDVSPNHSNTRSENHAKLDGHSFPLGAKIVENFMQETGEISPANSLHSWA
;
A
#
# COMPACT_ATOMS: atom_id res chain seq x y z
N MET A 1 -11.98 8.85 3.54
CA MET A 1 -11.77 8.79 4.99
C MET A 1 -10.94 7.55 5.32
N ILE A 2 -9.85 7.70 6.07
CA ILE A 2 -9.07 6.56 6.58
C ILE A 2 -9.63 6.18 7.95
N LEU A 3 -9.86 4.88 8.16
CA LEU A 3 -10.33 4.33 9.43
C LEU A 3 -9.23 3.48 10.07
N VAL A 4 -8.92 3.72 11.34
CA VAL A 4 -7.95 2.91 12.11
C VAL A 4 -8.65 2.39 13.36
N GLY A 5 -8.73 1.06 13.51
CA GLY A 5 -9.47 0.44 14.61
C GLY A 5 -10.97 0.78 14.63
N GLY A 6 -11.55 1.08 13.45
CA GLY A 6 -12.96 1.46 13.30
C GLY A 6 -13.26 2.93 13.63
N VAL A 7 -12.23 3.74 13.93
CA VAL A 7 -12.37 5.18 14.18
C VAL A 7 -11.77 5.95 13.02
N ALA A 8 -12.47 6.98 12.56
CA ALA A 8 -11.96 7.89 11.56
C ALA A 8 -10.68 8.56 12.07
N ASP A 9 -9.61 8.46 11.30
CA ASP A 9 -8.44 9.27 11.58
C ASP A 9 -8.83 10.74 11.42
N SER A 10 -8.57 11.50 12.48
CA SER A 10 -8.99 12.90 12.63
C SER A 10 -7.86 13.88 12.29
N SER A 11 -6.73 13.37 11.76
CA SER A 11 -5.63 14.22 11.31
C SER A 11 -6.15 15.21 10.26
N SER A 12 -6.26 16.48 10.67
CA SER A 12 -6.81 17.58 9.88
C SER A 12 -5.79 18.19 8.91
N SER A 13 -4.63 17.56 8.80
CA SER A 13 -3.55 17.98 7.93
C SER A 13 -3.84 17.53 6.50
N PRO A 14 -3.90 18.45 5.52
CA PRO A 14 -4.02 18.09 4.11
C PRO A 14 -2.72 17.48 3.54
N GLN A 15 -1.69 17.29 4.37
CA GLN A 15 -0.37 16.84 3.95
C GLN A 15 -0.16 15.40 4.45
N GLY A 16 -0.02 14.44 3.53
CA GLY A 16 0.13 13.01 3.88
C GLY A 16 1.34 12.69 4.76
N TRP A 17 2.24 13.64 4.99
CA TRP A 17 3.38 13.55 5.92
C TRP A 17 2.93 13.45 7.38
N ASP A 18 2.16 14.44 7.86
CA ASP A 18 1.72 14.47 9.26
C ASP A 18 0.78 13.29 9.54
N THR A 19 -0.05 12.93 8.57
CA THR A 19 -0.92 11.76 8.67
C THR A 19 -0.12 10.47 8.73
N LEU A 20 0.90 10.30 7.88
CA LEU A 20 1.78 9.12 7.96
C LEU A 20 2.47 9.02 9.33
N GLU A 21 3.03 10.13 9.83
CA GLU A 21 3.69 10.16 11.14
C GLU A 21 2.72 9.74 12.26
N ALA A 22 1.51 10.30 12.26
CA ALA A 22 0.46 9.92 13.22
C ALA A 22 0.05 8.44 13.10
N LEU A 23 -0.03 7.89 11.88
CA LEU A 23 -0.35 6.48 11.65
C LEU A 23 0.77 5.55 12.14
N LEU A 24 2.03 5.92 11.93
CA LEU A 24 3.18 5.12 12.38
C LEU A 24 3.23 4.98 13.91
N ASP A 25 2.79 6.00 14.64
CA ASP A 25 2.72 6.01 16.10
C ASP A 25 1.37 5.51 16.66
N HIS A 26 0.38 5.24 15.80
CA HIS A 26 -0.94 4.84 16.27
C HIS A 26 -0.91 3.48 16.99
N PRO A 27 -1.40 3.36 18.25
CA PRO A 27 -1.21 2.15 19.06
C PRO A 27 -1.73 0.85 18.43
N VAL A 28 -2.86 0.93 17.71
CA VAL A 28 -3.42 -0.23 16.98
C VAL A 28 -2.49 -0.69 15.87
N LEU A 29 -1.89 0.24 15.11
CA LEU A 29 -1.00 -0.08 13.99
C LEU A 29 0.36 -0.55 14.50
N VAL A 30 0.88 0.05 15.58
CA VAL A 30 2.09 -0.44 16.26
C VAL A 30 1.91 -1.88 16.75
N SER A 31 0.78 -2.18 17.39
CA SER A 31 0.45 -3.53 17.84
C SER A 31 0.33 -4.53 16.69
N ALA A 32 -0.36 -4.14 15.61
CA ALA A 32 -0.48 -4.95 14.39
C ALA A 32 0.89 -5.18 13.72
N SER A 33 1.74 -4.15 13.63
CA SER A 33 3.10 -4.23 13.08
C SER A 33 3.97 -5.19 13.88
N ASN A 34 3.95 -5.10 15.22
CA ASN A 34 4.70 -6.01 16.09
C ASN A 34 4.24 -7.47 15.92
N THR A 35 2.92 -7.68 15.81
CA THR A 35 2.36 -9.01 15.56
C THR A 35 2.80 -9.54 14.20
N PHE A 36 2.77 -8.71 13.16
CA PHE A 36 3.20 -9.08 11.80
C PHE A 36 4.69 -9.43 11.76
N LYS A 37 5.55 -8.62 12.39
CA LYS A 37 7.00 -8.86 12.48
C LYS A 37 7.36 -10.14 13.24
N ALA A 38 6.49 -10.61 14.14
CA ALA A 38 6.70 -11.86 14.88
C ALA A 38 6.33 -13.11 14.07
N ILE A 39 5.68 -12.97 12.90
CA ILE A 39 5.31 -14.11 12.05
C ILE A 39 6.59 -14.68 11.41
N PRO A 40 6.91 -15.97 11.57
CA PRO A 40 8.06 -16.58 10.90
C PRO A 40 7.91 -16.52 9.38
N GLN A 41 8.99 -16.17 8.69
CA GLN A 41 9.03 -16.21 7.22
C GLN A 41 8.63 -17.61 6.72
N ARG A 42 7.75 -17.64 5.72
CA ARG A 42 7.36 -18.87 5.02
C ARG A 42 8.00 -18.88 3.65
N ASN A 43 8.70 -19.96 3.33
CA ASN A 43 9.26 -20.16 2.01
C ASN A 43 8.20 -20.74 1.08
N PHE A 44 7.91 -20.02 0.01
CA PHE A 44 6.98 -20.42 -1.04
C PHE A 44 7.79 -21.14 -2.13
N SER A 45 7.65 -22.46 -2.20
CA SER A 45 8.32 -23.30 -3.22
C SER A 45 7.30 -24.12 -4.00
N VAL A 46 7.53 -24.28 -5.31
CA VAL A 46 6.73 -25.16 -6.16
C VAL A 46 7.07 -26.61 -5.80
N PRO A 47 6.10 -27.45 -5.39
CA PRO A 47 6.37 -28.86 -5.11
C PRO A 47 6.87 -29.57 -6.37
N GLN A 48 8.01 -30.26 -6.28
CA GLN A 48 8.55 -31.05 -7.40
C GLN A 48 7.72 -32.32 -7.70
N GLN A 49 6.80 -32.73 -6.82
CA GLN A 49 6.07 -33.98 -6.92
C GLN A 49 4.57 -33.74 -6.72
N ALA A 50 3.78 -34.06 -7.74
CA ALA A 50 2.40 -33.62 -7.93
C ALA A 50 1.32 -34.49 -7.24
N ASP A 51 1.69 -35.40 -6.33
CA ASP A 51 0.81 -36.55 -6.06
C ASP A 51 -0.10 -36.46 -4.81
N SER A 52 -0.28 -35.30 -4.16
CA SER A 52 -1.33 -35.19 -3.12
C SER A 52 -1.68 -33.79 -2.58
N ALA A 53 -0.91 -32.74 -2.86
CA ALA A 53 -1.25 -31.40 -2.40
C ALA A 53 -2.14 -30.68 -3.43
N PRO A 54 -3.19 -29.94 -3.00
CA PRO A 54 -3.94 -29.10 -3.92
C PRO A 54 -2.98 -28.13 -4.62
N HIS A 55 -3.05 -28.07 -5.95
CA HIS A 55 -2.29 -27.11 -6.74
C HIS A 55 -2.67 -25.70 -6.29
N ARG A 56 -1.76 -25.05 -5.55
CA ARG A 56 -1.96 -23.66 -5.14
C ARG A 56 -1.58 -22.75 -6.30
N ARG A 57 -2.43 -21.76 -6.59
CA ARG A 57 -2.31 -20.82 -7.71
C ARG A 57 -1.77 -19.49 -7.21
N TRP A 58 -0.56 -19.14 -7.64
CA TRP A 58 0.21 -18.03 -7.07
C TRP A 58 0.44 -16.95 -8.12
N VAL A 59 0.40 -15.69 -7.69
CA VAL A 59 0.81 -14.52 -8.47
C VAL A 59 1.96 -13.84 -7.72
N TYR A 60 3.13 -13.80 -8.35
CA TYR A 60 4.28 -13.06 -7.84
C TYR A 60 4.44 -11.77 -8.63
N LEU A 61 4.73 -10.67 -7.92
CA LEU A 61 4.88 -9.34 -8.49
C LEU A 61 6.32 -8.85 -8.34
N PHE A 62 6.87 -8.32 -9.42
CA PHE A 62 8.13 -7.59 -9.39
C PHE A 62 7.93 -6.13 -8.97
N GLN A 63 9.05 -5.46 -8.66
CA GLN A 63 9.06 -4.03 -8.43
C GLN A 63 8.41 -3.27 -9.59
N ARG A 64 7.54 -2.31 -9.26
CA ARG A 64 6.71 -1.51 -10.19
C ARG A 64 5.54 -2.26 -10.85
N GLU A 65 5.23 -3.47 -10.40
CA GLU A 65 4.04 -4.20 -10.84
C GLU A 65 2.92 -4.13 -9.81
N TYR A 66 1.69 -4.27 -10.31
CA TYR A 66 0.52 -4.55 -9.48
C TYR A 66 -0.35 -5.63 -10.13
N ALA A 67 -1.13 -6.33 -9.32
CA ALA A 67 -2.17 -7.23 -9.80
C ALA A 67 -3.40 -7.16 -8.91
N THR A 68 -4.58 -7.20 -9.54
CA THR A 68 -5.85 -7.45 -8.85
C THR A 68 -6.29 -8.87 -9.14
N VAL A 69 -6.51 -9.65 -8.09
CA VAL A 69 -6.82 -11.08 -8.16
C VAL A 69 -8.19 -11.38 -7.56
N ASP A 70 -8.85 -12.36 -8.16
CA ASP A 70 -10.10 -12.94 -7.67
C ASP A 70 -9.76 -14.22 -6.87
N PRO A 71 -10.24 -14.32 -5.60
CA PRO A 71 -9.97 -15.48 -4.74
C PRO A 71 -10.51 -16.80 -5.30
N ALA A 72 -11.42 -16.79 -6.28
CA ALA A 72 -11.84 -17.99 -7.00
C ALA A 72 -10.70 -18.62 -7.83
N TYR A 73 -9.73 -17.81 -8.28
CA TYR A 73 -8.68 -18.21 -9.21
C TYR A 73 -7.26 -18.15 -8.64
N VAL A 74 -7.03 -17.36 -7.60
CA VAL A 74 -5.69 -17.17 -7.02
C VAL A 74 -5.74 -17.38 -5.52
N ASP A 75 -4.87 -18.26 -5.01
CA ASP A 75 -4.80 -18.57 -3.58
C ASP A 75 -3.79 -17.67 -2.84
N PHE A 76 -2.74 -17.22 -3.55
CA PHE A 76 -1.70 -16.35 -3.00
C PHE A 76 -1.26 -15.30 -4.02
N VAL A 77 -1.13 -14.05 -3.57
CA VAL A 77 -0.50 -12.97 -4.32
C VAL A 77 0.51 -12.26 -3.41
N GLY A 78 1.68 -11.91 -3.94
CA GLY A 78 2.71 -11.26 -3.13
C GLY A 78 3.89 -10.73 -3.93
N THR A 79 4.76 -10.04 -3.21
CA THR A 79 6.04 -9.50 -3.68
C THR A 79 7.10 -9.75 -2.61
N ASP A 80 8.37 -9.69 -3.00
CA ASP A 80 9.51 -9.69 -2.06
C ASP A 80 10.46 -8.50 -2.38
N GLU A 81 11.60 -8.44 -1.69
CA GLU A 81 12.71 -7.50 -1.90
C GLU A 81 12.35 -6.01 -1.71
N ALA A 82 11.30 -5.73 -0.94
CA ALA A 82 10.89 -4.38 -0.57
C ALA A 82 11.83 -3.78 0.51
N THR A 83 13.00 -3.30 0.07
CA THR A 83 13.97 -2.60 0.93
C THR A 83 13.47 -1.19 1.27
N THR A 84 13.72 -0.20 0.40
CA THR A 84 13.14 1.15 0.50
C THR A 84 11.75 1.25 -0.13
N CYS A 85 11.36 0.25 -0.93
CA CYS A 85 10.05 0.16 -1.55
C CYS A 85 8.96 -0.18 -0.52
N ILE A 86 7.70 0.06 -0.90
CA ILE A 86 6.53 -0.29 -0.11
C ILE A 86 5.67 -1.28 -0.90
N GLY A 87 5.44 -2.45 -0.31
CA GLY A 87 4.38 -3.36 -0.70
C GLY A 87 3.04 -2.83 -0.21
N LEU A 88 2.08 -2.71 -1.12
CA LEU A 88 0.72 -2.27 -0.85
C LEU A 88 -0.25 -3.41 -1.13
N ALA A 89 -1.13 -3.73 -0.20
CA ALA A 89 -2.25 -4.65 -0.41
C ALA A 89 -3.57 -3.96 -0.06
N ILE A 90 -4.55 -4.04 -0.96
CA ILE A 90 -5.89 -3.51 -0.79
C ILE A 90 -6.89 -4.64 -1.03
N ARG A 91 -7.79 -4.88 -0.09
CA ARG A 91 -8.78 -5.96 -0.17
C ARG A 91 -10.19 -5.39 -0.05
N ASN A 92 -11.06 -5.79 -0.96
CA ASN A 92 -12.49 -5.59 -0.79
C ASN A 92 -13.03 -6.71 0.12
N PRO A 93 -13.52 -6.39 1.33
CA PRO A 93 -13.97 -7.40 2.27
C PRO A 93 -15.30 -8.07 1.88
N GLU A 94 -16.13 -7.41 1.06
CA GLU A 94 -17.45 -7.93 0.64
C GLU A 94 -17.32 -9.10 -0.34
N ASN A 95 -16.36 -9.05 -1.26
CA ASN A 95 -16.18 -10.07 -2.31
C ASN A 95 -14.81 -10.77 -2.27
N GLY A 96 -13.87 -10.29 -1.45
CA GLY A 96 -12.55 -10.87 -1.30
C GLY A 96 -11.55 -10.53 -2.42
N MET A 97 -11.94 -9.73 -3.42
CA MET A 97 -11.03 -9.23 -4.45
C MET A 97 -9.87 -8.50 -3.79
N THR A 98 -8.64 -8.81 -4.21
CA THR A 98 -7.42 -8.30 -3.59
C THR A 98 -6.50 -7.71 -4.64
N SER A 99 -6.06 -6.48 -4.46
CA SER A 99 -5.05 -5.82 -5.28
C SER A 99 -3.74 -5.69 -4.50
N VAL A 100 -2.62 -6.11 -5.09
CA VAL A 100 -1.29 -5.98 -4.49
C VAL A 100 -0.37 -5.24 -5.45
N ALA A 101 0.49 -4.37 -4.94
CA ALA A 101 1.50 -3.64 -5.70
C ALA A 101 2.85 -3.58 -4.98
N HIS A 102 3.93 -3.47 -5.76
CA HIS A 102 5.26 -3.13 -5.27
C HIS A 102 5.63 -1.73 -5.76
N LEU A 103 5.55 -0.74 -4.88
CA LEU A 103 5.77 0.67 -5.20
C LEU A 103 7.20 1.08 -4.84
N ASP A 104 7.92 1.70 -5.77
CA ASP A 104 9.33 2.07 -5.59
C ASP A 104 9.57 3.59 -5.55
N SER A 105 8.56 4.39 -5.89
CA SER A 105 8.70 5.83 -5.99
C SER A 105 7.35 6.55 -5.92
N PRO A 106 7.30 7.78 -5.38
CA PRO A 106 6.08 8.60 -5.34
C PRO A 106 5.42 8.81 -6.72
N LYS A 107 6.20 8.71 -7.81
CA LYS A 107 5.76 8.98 -9.19
C LYS A 107 4.78 7.96 -9.73
N VAL A 108 4.79 6.73 -9.21
CA VAL A 108 3.90 5.65 -9.67
C VAL A 108 2.63 5.52 -8.84
N VAL A 109 2.57 6.22 -7.69
CA VAL A 109 1.49 6.07 -6.70
C VAL A 109 0.14 6.52 -7.28
N ASP A 110 0.05 7.72 -7.85
CA ASP A 110 -1.24 8.30 -8.23
C ASP A 110 -1.99 7.43 -9.25
N MET A 111 -1.31 7.06 -10.35
CA MET A 111 -1.92 6.23 -11.38
C MET A 111 -2.14 4.79 -10.91
N GLY A 112 -1.17 4.21 -10.20
CA GLY A 112 -1.27 2.84 -9.71
C GLY A 112 -2.42 2.67 -8.74
N LEU A 113 -2.55 3.58 -7.77
CA LEU A 113 -3.60 3.49 -6.77
C LEU A 113 -5.00 3.66 -7.35
N SER A 114 -5.19 4.65 -8.22
CA SER A 114 -6.47 4.87 -8.90
C SER A 114 -6.90 3.63 -9.73
N GLN A 115 -5.95 2.98 -10.41
CA GLN A 115 -6.20 1.74 -11.13
C GLN A 115 -6.54 0.56 -10.20
N MET A 116 -5.85 0.43 -9.06
CA MET A 116 -6.13 -0.62 -8.08
C MET A 116 -7.53 -0.45 -7.47
N VAL A 117 -7.85 0.76 -6.99
CA VAL A 117 -9.13 1.07 -6.34
C VAL A 117 -10.30 0.90 -7.30
N SER A 118 -10.21 1.44 -8.52
CA SER A 118 -11.31 1.35 -9.51
C SER A 118 -11.75 -0.09 -9.80
N ARG A 119 -10.82 -1.06 -9.76
CA ARG A 119 -11.13 -2.49 -9.93
C ARG A 119 -11.80 -3.11 -8.71
N LEU A 120 -11.48 -2.64 -7.51
CA LEU A 120 -12.03 -3.19 -6.27
C LEU A 120 -13.44 -2.68 -5.97
N VAL A 121 -13.78 -1.48 -6.46
CA VAL A 121 -15.07 -0.82 -6.20
C VAL A 121 -16.03 -0.84 -7.41
N GLU A 122 -15.70 -1.60 -8.46
CA GLU A 122 -16.46 -1.64 -9.73
C GLU A 122 -17.96 -1.93 -9.51
N HIS A 123 -18.28 -2.79 -8.55
CA HIS A 123 -19.66 -3.20 -8.24
C HIS A 123 -20.31 -2.42 -7.10
N ASN A 124 -19.52 -1.80 -6.21
CA ASN A 124 -19.99 -1.04 -5.07
C ASN A 124 -18.98 0.06 -4.74
N LYS A 125 -19.36 1.32 -4.94
CA LYS A 125 -18.48 2.48 -4.68
C LYS A 125 -18.41 2.86 -3.21
N ASP A 126 -19.36 2.40 -2.41
CA ASP A 126 -19.49 2.76 -0.99
C ASP A 126 -18.83 1.71 -0.08
N VAL A 127 -18.10 0.75 -0.64
CA VAL A 127 -17.42 -0.30 0.11
C VAL A 127 -16.21 0.24 0.87
N GLU A 128 -16.09 -0.13 2.15
CA GLU A 128 -14.88 0.09 2.92
C GLU A 128 -13.81 -0.94 2.52
N LEU A 129 -12.63 -0.47 2.14
CA LEU A 129 -11.52 -1.33 1.71
C LEU A 129 -10.52 -1.53 2.86
N ASP A 130 -10.06 -2.76 3.04
CA ASP A 130 -8.94 -3.07 3.92
C ASP A 130 -7.63 -2.69 3.22
N VAL A 131 -6.78 -1.87 3.84
CA VAL A 131 -5.51 -1.40 3.26
C VAL A 131 -4.34 -1.78 4.17
N HIS A 132 -3.27 -2.34 3.59
CA HIS A 132 -2.05 -2.72 4.28
C HIS A 132 -0.83 -2.21 3.54
N LEU A 133 0.09 -1.55 4.27
CA LEU A 133 1.38 -1.08 3.77
C LEU A 133 2.49 -1.81 4.52
N VAL A 134 3.45 -2.39 3.79
CA VAL A 134 4.56 -3.17 4.35
C VAL A 134 5.84 -2.83 3.61
N GLY A 135 6.94 -2.66 4.35
CA GLY A 135 8.24 -2.30 3.78
C GLY A 135 8.62 -0.85 4.11
N GLY A 136 9.71 -0.39 3.50
CA GLY A 136 10.34 0.87 3.86
C GLY A 136 11.05 0.81 5.21
N PHE A 137 12.03 1.68 5.38
CA PHE A 137 12.73 1.90 6.64
C PHE A 137 13.20 3.36 6.73
N GLU A 138 13.56 3.80 7.94
CA GLU A 138 14.16 5.11 8.16
C GLU A 138 15.54 5.16 7.48
N ASP A 139 15.60 5.78 6.30
CA ASP A 139 16.77 5.77 5.43
C ASP A 139 17.52 7.11 5.38
N VAL A 140 17.22 8.00 6.33
CA VAL A 140 17.89 9.29 6.50
C VAL A 140 18.92 9.23 7.62
N SER A 141 20.07 9.91 7.44
CA SER A 141 21.09 9.92 8.47
C SER A 141 20.71 10.85 9.64
N PRO A 142 20.94 10.46 10.92
CA PRO A 142 20.58 11.27 12.08
C PRO A 142 21.35 12.60 12.19
N ASN A 143 22.35 12.84 11.36
CA ASN A 143 23.22 14.03 11.42
C ASN A 143 22.63 15.29 10.76
N HIS A 144 21.41 15.26 10.21
CA HIS A 144 20.75 16.43 9.64
C HIS A 144 19.77 17.15 10.59
N SER A 145 19.75 16.79 11.88
CA SER A 145 18.77 17.25 12.87
C SER A 145 18.91 18.71 13.37
N ASN A 146 19.53 19.63 12.62
CA ASN A 146 19.80 20.99 13.11
C ASN A 146 19.39 22.14 12.21
N THR A 147 18.36 21.98 11.38
CA THR A 147 17.64 23.15 10.86
C THR A 147 16.18 22.80 10.60
N ARG A 148 15.34 23.01 11.61
CA ARG A 148 13.88 23.13 11.47
C ARG A 148 13.53 24.47 10.80
N SER A 149 14.15 24.73 9.65
CA SER A 149 14.04 25.97 8.89
C SER A 149 13.22 25.71 7.63
N GLU A 150 12.10 26.42 7.56
CA GLU A 150 11.25 26.67 6.42
C GLU A 150 12.05 26.72 5.12
N ASN A 151 11.98 25.64 4.35
CA ASN A 151 12.11 25.52 2.90
C ASN A 151 12.18 24.02 2.63
N HIS A 152 11.48 23.55 1.59
CA HIS A 152 11.44 22.15 1.13
C HIS A 152 12.82 21.71 0.59
N ALA A 153 13.83 21.75 1.45
CA ALA A 153 15.21 21.44 1.16
C ALA A 153 15.37 19.93 1.28
N LYS A 154 15.32 19.28 0.11
CA LYS A 154 15.87 17.95 -0.17
C LYS A 154 15.63 16.96 0.97
N LEU A 155 14.45 16.36 0.92
CA LEU A 155 14.07 15.18 1.69
C LEU A 155 15.04 14.06 1.31
N ASP A 156 16.20 14.03 1.96
CA ASP A 156 17.09 12.87 1.88
C ASP A 156 16.29 11.72 2.48
N GLY A 157 16.05 10.64 1.71
CA GLY A 157 15.19 9.49 2.09
C GLY A 157 14.23 9.06 0.98
N HIS A 158 14.05 7.75 0.82
CA HIS A 158 13.20 7.12 -0.19
C HIS A 158 11.89 6.61 0.41
N SER A 159 11.94 5.99 1.59
CA SER A 159 10.80 5.26 2.15
C SER A 159 9.69 6.21 2.65
N PHE A 160 10.06 7.23 3.43
CA PHE A 160 9.09 8.15 4.04
C PHE A 160 8.32 8.98 2.99
N PRO A 161 8.97 9.61 1.99
CA PRO A 161 8.24 10.33 0.94
C PRO A 161 7.29 9.43 0.13
N LEU A 162 7.67 8.16 -0.08
CA LEU A 162 6.81 7.18 -0.75
C LEU A 162 5.58 6.87 0.09
N GLY A 163 5.75 6.57 1.38
CA GLY A 163 4.64 6.32 2.30
C GLY A 163 3.69 7.51 2.40
N ALA A 164 4.24 8.73 2.53
CA ALA A 164 3.46 9.95 2.66
C ALA A 164 2.61 10.20 1.41
N LYS A 165 3.16 9.92 0.22
CA LYS A 165 2.43 10.03 -1.04
C LYS A 165 1.29 9.01 -1.16
N ILE A 166 1.49 7.77 -0.68
CA ILE A 166 0.44 6.75 -0.67
C ILE A 166 -0.72 7.18 0.25
N VAL A 167 -0.41 7.63 1.47
CA VAL A 167 -1.41 8.11 2.43
C VAL A 167 -2.17 9.31 1.89
N GLU A 168 -1.45 10.29 1.33
CA GLU A 168 -2.06 11.47 0.69
C GLU A 168 -3.05 11.06 -0.42
N ASN A 169 -2.68 10.11 -1.27
CA ASN A 169 -3.54 9.70 -2.38
C ASN A 169 -4.83 9.00 -1.88
N PHE A 170 -4.75 8.16 -0.85
CA PHE A 170 -5.94 7.59 -0.20
C PHE A 170 -6.85 8.64 0.44
N MET A 171 -6.29 9.75 0.95
CA MET A 171 -7.09 10.86 1.46
C MET A 171 -7.80 11.62 0.32
N GLN A 172 -7.13 11.80 -0.82
CA GLN A 172 -7.65 12.53 -1.99
C GLN A 172 -8.69 11.75 -2.79
N GLU A 173 -8.52 10.44 -2.99
CA GLU A 173 -9.50 9.56 -3.67
C GLU A 173 -10.86 9.49 -2.92
N THR A 174 -10.93 10.08 -1.72
CA THR A 174 -12.15 10.15 -0.91
C THR A 174 -12.85 11.53 -0.95
N GLY A 175 -12.32 12.47 -1.72
CA GLY A 175 -13.00 13.71 -2.11
C GLY A 175 -13.41 13.63 -3.59
N GLU A 176 -14.67 13.91 -3.90
CA GLU A 176 -15.26 13.85 -5.25
C GLU A 176 -14.30 14.27 -6.38
N ILE A 177 -13.95 13.32 -7.26
CA ILE A 177 -13.47 13.63 -8.61
C ILE A 177 -14.61 13.35 -9.59
N SER A 178 -15.31 14.42 -9.98
CA SER A 178 -16.19 14.44 -11.15
C SER A 178 -15.37 14.19 -12.43
N PRO A 179 -15.89 13.47 -13.44
CA PRO A 179 -15.08 12.86 -14.48
C PRO A 179 -14.73 13.87 -15.57
N ALA A 180 -13.52 14.41 -15.53
CA ALA A 180 -12.91 15.04 -16.69
C ALA A 180 -11.38 15.08 -16.50
N ASN A 181 -10.67 14.05 -16.99
CA ASN A 181 -9.77 14.22 -18.14
C ASN A 181 -8.86 13.02 -18.41
N SER A 182 -8.78 12.75 -19.70
CA SER A 182 -7.80 11.95 -20.44
C SER A 182 -7.69 10.45 -20.12
N LEU A 183 -8.58 9.72 -20.80
CA LEU A 183 -8.14 8.76 -21.80
C LEU A 183 -6.80 9.18 -22.43
N HIS A 184 -5.71 8.53 -22.07
CA HIS A 184 -4.63 8.23 -23.00
C HIS A 184 -4.05 6.87 -22.65
N SER A 185 -4.54 5.89 -23.40
CA SER A 185 -3.92 4.59 -23.63
C SER A 185 -2.44 4.76 -23.98
N TRP A 186 -1.56 4.04 -23.30
CA TRP A 186 -0.27 3.66 -23.88
C TRP A 186 0.07 2.23 -23.49
N ALA A 187 0.42 1.46 -24.52
CA ALA A 187 1.08 0.17 -24.46
C ALA A 187 2.55 0.30 -24.02
#